data_AF-A0AAF0T187-F1
#
_entry.id   AF-A0AAF0T187-F1
#
_cell.length_a   1.000
_cell.length_b   1.000
_cell.length_c   1.000
_cell.angle_alpha   90.00
_cell.angle_beta   90.00
_cell.angle_gamma   90.00
#
_symmetry.space_group_name_H-M   'P 1'
#
loop_
_entity.id
_entity.type
_entity.pdbx_description
1 polymer ?
#
loop_
_entity_poly.entity_id
_entity_poly.type
_entity_poly.pdbx_seq_one_letter_code
_entity_poly.pdbx_strand_id
1 'polypeptide(L)'
;MTEDLTEIDGVGPAIAEALEEAGFKTVDDVLAASVDELADVHMIGEKSAKGIHEGEGTHRGRDPKLTKQRQEAIASMLEDGHSVAAACRCNGIGQTTFYEWLEKADDQEEGIYADFADRVASARGAGEAKLVDDLLEMARENGDARTILSVLKNRYPESWGEHDDDDAGSGSVEVYLTSEKD
;
A
#
# COMPACT_ATOMS: atom_id res chain seq x y z
N MET A 1 -7.67 33.13 28.76
CA MET A 1 -6.64 32.73 27.78
C MET A 1 -6.48 31.24 27.89
N THR A 2 -6.50 30.52 26.77
CA THR A 2 -6.33 29.07 26.78
C THR A 2 -4.88 28.73 27.09
N GLU A 3 -4.67 27.80 28.02
CA GLU A 3 -3.35 27.24 28.34
C GLU A 3 -2.98 26.07 27.40
N ASP A 4 -3.96 25.53 26.65
CA ASP A 4 -3.72 24.47 25.67
C ASP A 4 -3.14 25.05 24.38
N LEU A 5 -1.80 24.99 24.26
CA LEU A 5 -1.08 25.45 23.08
C LEU A 5 -1.37 24.61 21.84
N THR A 6 -1.94 23.41 21.98
CA THR A 6 -2.30 22.56 20.83
C THR A 6 -3.52 23.09 20.07
N GLU A 7 -4.21 24.10 20.60
CA GLU A 7 -5.23 24.86 19.86
C GLU A 7 -4.64 25.72 18.72
N ILE A 8 -3.33 26.01 18.76
CA ILE A 8 -2.64 26.79 17.73
C ILE A 8 -2.41 25.92 16.49
N ASP A 9 -2.81 26.41 15.32
CA ASP A 9 -2.63 25.67 14.08
C ASP A 9 -1.14 25.51 13.74
N GLY A 10 -0.71 24.27 13.56
CA GLY A 10 0.70 23.91 13.41
C GLY A 10 1.44 23.56 14.71
N VAL A 11 0.79 23.60 15.87
CA VAL A 11 1.36 23.17 17.16
C VAL A 11 0.79 21.81 17.56
N GLY A 12 1.60 20.76 17.43
CA GLY A 12 1.32 19.43 17.98
C GLY A 12 1.83 19.26 19.42
N PRO A 13 1.54 18.13 20.10
CA PRO A 13 1.92 17.91 21.49
C PRO A 13 3.41 18.12 21.79
N ALA A 14 4.29 17.65 20.91
CA ALA A 14 5.74 17.82 21.08
C ALA A 14 6.21 19.28 20.92
N ILE A 15 5.53 20.07 20.08
CA ILE A 15 5.83 21.50 19.91
C ILE A 15 5.25 22.29 21.09
N ALA A 16 4.06 21.93 21.56
CA ALA A 16 3.45 22.51 22.76
C ALA A 16 4.36 22.32 23.99
N GLU A 17 4.85 21.10 24.21
CA GLU A 17 5.79 20.81 25.30
C GLU A 17 7.08 21.65 25.17
N ALA A 18 7.65 21.75 23.97
CA ALA A 18 8.84 22.57 23.74
C ALA A 18 8.60 24.07 23.97
N LEU A 19 7.42 24.59 23.59
CA LEU A 19 7.01 25.98 23.84
C LEU A 19 6.84 26.26 25.34
N GLU A 20 6.23 25.34 26.08
CA GLU A 20 6.07 25.43 27.53
C GLU A 20 7.43 25.42 28.25
N GLU A 21 8.35 24.52 27.84
CA GLU A 21 9.71 24.47 28.35
C GLU A 21 10.51 25.75 28.05
N ALA A 22 10.26 26.38 26.91
CA ALA A 22 10.83 27.67 26.54
C ALA A 22 10.17 28.87 27.25
N GLY A 23 9.07 28.63 27.99
CA GLY A 23 8.41 29.63 28.83
C GLY A 23 7.16 30.27 28.23
N PHE A 24 6.71 29.86 27.05
CA PHE A 24 5.44 30.27 26.46
C PHE A 24 4.32 29.41 27.05
N LYS A 25 3.50 29.97 27.94
CA LYS A 25 2.52 29.19 28.73
C LYS A 25 1.10 29.30 28.24
N THR A 26 0.82 30.28 27.38
CA THR A 26 -0.51 30.56 26.87
C THR A 26 -0.46 30.85 25.38
N VAL A 27 -1.60 30.67 24.71
CA VAL A 27 -1.73 30.98 23.29
C VAL A 27 -1.34 32.44 22.99
N ASP A 28 -1.70 33.35 23.88
CA ASP A 28 -1.36 34.77 23.77
C ASP A 28 0.16 35.02 23.85
N ASP A 29 0.89 34.27 24.69
CA ASP A 29 2.34 34.38 24.79
C ASP A 29 3.00 34.00 23.46
N VAL A 30 2.52 32.93 22.82
CA VAL A 30 3.02 32.44 21.54
C VAL A 30 2.71 33.41 20.40
N LEU A 31 1.49 33.96 20.36
CA LEU A 31 1.09 34.91 19.31
C LEU A 31 1.72 36.30 19.46
N ALA A 32 2.08 36.69 20.69
CA ALA A 32 2.79 37.95 20.96
C ALA A 32 4.30 37.85 20.68
N ALA A 33 4.87 36.63 20.70
CA ALA A 33 6.27 36.38 20.41
C ALA A 33 6.61 36.68 18.95
N SER A 34 7.83 37.13 18.70
CA SER A 34 8.37 37.29 17.36
C SER A 34 8.74 35.95 16.72
N VAL A 35 8.82 35.92 15.39
CA VAL A 35 9.26 34.74 14.63
C VAL A 35 10.64 34.26 15.09
N ASP A 36 11.56 35.17 15.40
CA ASP A 36 12.91 34.82 15.84
C ASP A 36 12.88 34.15 17.22
N GLU A 37 12.10 34.68 18.17
CA GLU A 37 11.94 34.09 19.51
C GLU A 37 11.33 32.67 19.45
N LEU A 38 10.37 32.46 18.55
CA LEU A 38 9.79 31.15 18.33
C LEU A 38 10.75 30.19 17.62
N ALA A 39 11.59 30.68 16.70
CA ALA A 39 12.56 29.88 15.95
C ALA A 39 13.76 29.42 16.80
N ASP A 40 13.99 30.03 17.95
CA ASP A 40 15.02 29.59 18.91
C ASP A 40 14.54 28.40 19.78
N VAL A 41 13.24 28.10 19.79
CA VAL A 41 12.67 26.97 20.53
C VAL A 41 13.08 25.65 19.88
N HIS A 42 13.54 24.70 20.69
CA HIS A 42 13.89 23.36 20.24
C HIS A 42 12.73 22.73 19.44
N MET A 43 13.00 22.23 18.23
CA MET A 43 12.04 21.69 17.24
C MET A 43 11.29 22.73 16.36
N ILE A 44 11.46 24.03 16.60
CA ILE A 44 10.83 25.08 15.78
C ILE A 44 11.91 25.76 14.94
N GLY A 45 11.84 25.67 13.61
CA GLY A 45 12.71 26.46 12.71
C GLY A 45 11.99 27.71 12.21
N GLU A 46 12.73 28.66 11.61
CA GLU A 46 12.21 29.94 11.08
C GLU A 46 10.87 29.80 10.31
N LYS A 47 10.75 28.77 9.46
CA LYS A 47 9.54 28.54 8.68
C LYS A 47 8.33 28.15 9.53
N SER A 48 8.53 27.26 10.52
CA SER A 48 7.48 26.83 11.45
C SER A 48 7.08 27.97 12.37
N ALA A 49 8.06 28.71 12.89
CA ALA A 49 7.85 29.89 13.71
C ALA A 49 7.01 30.95 12.98
N LYS A 50 7.31 31.20 11.70
CA LYS A 50 6.54 32.11 10.86
C LYS A 50 5.08 31.66 10.73
N GLY A 51 4.84 30.37 10.49
CA GLY A 51 3.48 29.84 10.42
C GLY A 51 2.69 29.98 11.71
N ILE A 52 3.32 29.65 12.84
CA ILE A 52 2.75 29.80 14.18
C ILE A 52 2.39 31.27 14.44
N HIS A 53 3.30 32.20 14.14
CA HIS A 53 3.10 33.64 14.35
C HIS A 53 2.01 34.25 13.44
N GLU A 54 1.96 33.83 12.18
CA GLU A 54 0.98 34.35 11.21
C GLU A 54 -0.39 33.66 11.32
N GLY A 55 -0.53 32.64 12.20
CA GLY A 55 -1.73 31.81 12.29
C GLY A 55 -2.00 31.01 11.01
N GLU A 56 -1.01 30.92 10.13
CA GLU A 56 -1.03 30.09 8.94
C GLU A 56 -0.56 28.70 9.38
N GLY A 57 -1.48 27.74 9.48
CA GLY A 57 -1.17 26.36 9.87
C GLY A 57 -0.11 25.72 8.98
N THR A 58 1.16 25.89 9.34
CA THR A 58 2.24 25.38 8.48
C THR A 58 2.49 23.91 8.68
N HIS A 59 2.20 23.31 9.84
CA HIS A 59 2.59 21.93 10.11
C HIS A 59 1.64 21.19 11.07
N ARG A 60 0.40 20.91 10.65
CA ARG A 60 -0.12 19.57 10.96
C ARG A 60 0.88 18.59 10.34
N GLY A 61 1.42 17.68 11.15
CA GLY A 61 2.60 16.86 10.81
C GLY A 61 2.61 16.46 9.33
N ARG A 62 3.74 16.72 8.65
CA ARG A 62 3.97 16.49 7.22
C ARG A 62 3.05 15.41 6.68
N ASP A 63 2.11 15.79 5.81
CA ASP A 63 1.11 14.88 5.24
C ASP A 63 1.74 13.50 5.00
N PRO A 64 1.21 12.44 5.63
CA PRO A 64 1.82 11.13 5.52
C PRO A 64 1.84 10.79 4.03
N LYS A 65 3.03 10.43 3.53
CA LYS A 65 3.18 9.97 2.15
C LYS A 65 2.21 8.80 1.85
N LEU A 66 1.70 8.10 2.86
CA LEU A 66 0.66 7.10 2.71
C LEU A 66 -0.68 7.70 3.16
N THR A 67 -1.43 8.33 2.27
CA THR A 67 -2.81 8.77 2.55
C THR A 67 -3.80 7.66 2.23
N LYS A 68 -4.99 7.65 2.84
CA LYS A 68 -6.03 6.65 2.52
C LYS A 68 -6.41 6.67 1.03
N GLN A 69 -6.49 7.85 0.43
CA GLN A 69 -6.70 8.01 -1.01
C GLN A 69 -5.62 7.28 -1.84
N ARG A 70 -4.35 7.39 -1.43
CA ARG A 70 -3.25 6.72 -2.11
C ARG A 70 -3.29 5.21 -1.92
N GLN A 71 -3.65 4.74 -0.72
CA GLN A 71 -3.85 3.31 -0.46
C GLN A 71 -4.87 2.73 -1.44
N GLU A 72 -6.05 3.35 -1.55
CA GLU A 72 -7.12 2.87 -2.42
C GLU A 72 -6.76 2.98 -3.91
N ALA A 73 -6.08 4.05 -4.32
CA ALA A 73 -5.67 4.20 -5.72
C ALA A 73 -4.59 3.18 -6.14
N ILE A 74 -3.68 2.81 -5.24
CA ILE A 74 -2.74 1.70 -5.47
C ILE A 74 -3.48 0.38 -5.53
N ALA A 75 -4.36 0.14 -4.57
CA ALA A 75 -5.08 -1.12 -4.43
C ALA A 75 -6.01 -1.38 -5.63
N SER A 76 -6.74 -0.38 -6.11
CA SER A 76 -7.58 -0.48 -7.31
C SER A 76 -6.78 -0.91 -8.54
N MET A 77 -5.56 -0.40 -8.74
CA MET A 77 -4.74 -0.84 -9.85
C MET A 77 -4.30 -2.31 -9.71
N LEU A 78 -4.03 -2.77 -8.49
CA LEU A 78 -3.68 -4.17 -8.24
C LEU A 78 -4.89 -5.08 -8.46
N GLU A 79 -6.10 -4.65 -8.07
CA GLU A 79 -7.36 -5.36 -8.36
C GLU A 79 -7.64 -5.48 -9.85
N ASP A 80 -7.19 -4.50 -10.64
CA ASP A 80 -7.25 -4.55 -12.11
C ASP A 80 -6.14 -5.41 -12.73
N GLY A 81 -5.32 -6.09 -11.91
CA GLY A 81 -4.27 -7.00 -12.38
C GLY A 81 -2.98 -6.27 -12.82
N HIS A 82 -2.84 -4.98 -12.54
CA HIS A 82 -1.59 -4.28 -12.83
C HIS A 82 -0.47 -4.71 -11.88
N SER A 83 0.77 -4.59 -12.35
CA SER A 83 1.94 -4.84 -11.51
C SER A 83 2.12 -3.76 -10.44
N VAL A 84 2.77 -4.12 -9.33
CA VAL A 84 3.18 -3.19 -8.27
C VAL A 84 3.98 -2.02 -8.84
N ALA A 85 4.87 -2.29 -9.78
CA ALA A 85 5.68 -1.29 -10.45
C ALA A 85 4.83 -0.27 -11.24
N ALA A 86 3.74 -0.72 -11.89
CA ALA A 86 2.80 0.17 -12.56
C ALA A 86 1.98 0.97 -11.55
N ALA A 87 1.41 0.30 -10.55
CA ALA A 87 0.61 0.93 -9.49
C ALA A 87 1.39 2.04 -8.75
N CYS A 88 2.66 1.78 -8.40
CA CYS A 88 3.53 2.77 -7.77
C CYS A 88 3.78 3.98 -8.66
N ARG A 89 4.14 3.77 -9.93
CA ARG A 89 4.44 4.85 -10.89
C ARG A 89 3.21 5.73 -11.14
N CYS A 90 2.04 5.14 -11.34
CA CYS A 90 0.80 5.88 -11.54
C CYS A 90 0.36 6.67 -10.30
N ASN A 91 0.77 6.24 -9.10
CA ASN A 91 0.49 6.93 -7.84
C ASN A 91 1.64 7.82 -7.36
N GLY A 92 2.67 8.04 -8.18
CA GLY A 92 3.77 8.96 -7.88
C GLY A 92 4.67 8.53 -6.73
N ILE A 93 4.81 7.22 -6.49
CA ILE A 93 5.72 6.67 -5.46
C ILE A 93 6.76 5.73 -6.06
N GLY A 94 7.92 5.63 -5.41
CA GLY A 94 8.92 4.62 -5.73
C GLY A 94 8.53 3.25 -5.20
N GLN A 95 8.93 2.18 -5.89
CA GLN A 95 8.70 0.80 -5.42
C GLN A 95 9.36 0.53 -4.07
N THR A 96 10.53 1.09 -3.81
CA THR A 96 11.21 0.97 -2.52
C THR A 96 10.31 1.51 -1.39
N THR A 97 9.71 2.69 -1.58
CA THR A 97 8.77 3.26 -0.60
C THR A 97 7.56 2.36 -0.36
N PHE A 98 7.04 1.72 -1.40
CA PHE A 98 5.94 0.77 -1.26
C PHE A 98 6.36 -0.45 -0.40
N TYR A 99 7.52 -1.05 -0.67
CA TYR A 99 7.98 -2.20 0.11
C TYR A 99 8.40 -1.83 1.53
N GLU A 100 9.00 -0.67 1.75
CA GLU A 100 9.28 -0.13 3.08
C GLU A 100 8.00 0.04 3.91
N TRP A 101 6.86 0.35 3.28
CA TRP A 101 5.57 0.42 3.99
C TRP A 101 5.03 -0.96 4.35
N LEU A 102 5.27 -1.97 3.53
CA LEU A 102 4.90 -3.35 3.86
C LEU A 102 5.80 -3.92 4.96
N GLU A 103 7.10 -3.65 4.90
CA GLU A 103 8.05 -4.05 5.96
C GLU A 103 7.68 -3.41 7.30
N LYS A 104 7.31 -2.13 7.31
CA LYS A 104 6.80 -1.47 8.53
C LYS A 104 5.52 -2.10 9.06
N ALA A 105 4.70 -2.72 8.21
CA ALA A 105 3.48 -3.39 8.66
C ALA A 105 3.80 -4.66 9.46
N ASP A 106 4.92 -5.33 9.20
CA ASP A 106 5.34 -6.54 9.94
C ASP A 106 5.63 -6.24 11.42
N ASP A 107 5.95 -4.99 11.74
CA ASP A 107 6.24 -4.52 13.10
C ASP A 107 5.00 -4.03 13.89
N GLN A 108 3.81 -4.03 13.27
CA GLN A 108 2.60 -3.48 13.90
C GLN A 108 1.34 -4.32 13.60
N GLU A 109 0.56 -4.65 14.63
CA GLU A 109 -0.73 -5.34 14.45
C GLU A 109 -1.83 -4.41 13.93
N GLU A 110 -1.74 -3.10 14.21
CA GLU A 110 -2.74 -2.10 13.84
C GLU A 110 -2.09 -0.83 13.30
N GLY A 111 -2.86 -0.04 12.53
CA GLY A 111 -2.46 1.28 12.04
C GLY A 111 -2.21 1.34 10.54
N ILE A 112 -1.76 2.50 10.07
CA ILE A 112 -1.83 2.85 8.63
C ILE A 112 -1.04 1.93 7.69
N TYR A 113 0.06 1.34 8.17
CA TYR A 113 0.87 0.40 7.38
C TYR A 113 0.24 -1.00 7.39
N ALA A 114 -0.25 -1.47 8.53
CA ALA A 114 -1.03 -2.71 8.65
C ALA A 114 -2.27 -2.68 7.75
N ASP A 115 -3.09 -1.61 7.83
CA ASP A 115 -4.26 -1.40 6.99
C ASP A 115 -3.91 -1.42 5.49
N PHE A 116 -2.78 -0.84 5.13
CA PHE A 116 -2.31 -0.82 3.75
C PHE A 116 -1.83 -2.20 3.28
N ALA A 117 -1.11 -2.94 4.12
CA ALA A 117 -0.66 -4.29 3.79
C ALA A 117 -1.84 -5.25 3.57
N ASP A 118 -2.85 -5.22 4.44
CA ASP A 118 -4.08 -6.00 4.30
C ASP A 118 -4.84 -5.64 3.03
N ARG A 119 -4.95 -4.33 2.74
CA ARG A 119 -5.60 -3.84 1.53
C ARG A 119 -4.86 -4.29 0.27
N VAL A 120 -3.53 -4.26 0.27
CA VAL A 120 -2.67 -4.72 -0.84
C VAL A 120 -2.79 -6.23 -1.04
N ALA A 121 -2.76 -7.02 0.05
CA ALA A 121 -2.88 -8.47 -0.02
C ALA A 121 -4.22 -8.87 -0.65
N SER A 122 -5.31 -8.28 -0.16
CA SER A 122 -6.66 -8.48 -0.70
C SER A 122 -6.75 -8.07 -2.18
N ALA A 123 -6.20 -6.91 -2.54
CA ALA A 123 -6.21 -6.38 -3.90
C ALA A 123 -5.48 -7.29 -4.89
N ARG A 124 -4.30 -7.78 -4.51
CA ARG A 124 -3.51 -8.70 -5.36
C ARG A 124 -4.23 -10.02 -5.58
N GLY A 125 -4.87 -10.57 -4.53
CA GLY A 125 -5.66 -11.80 -4.66
C GLY A 125 -6.81 -11.63 -5.65
N ALA A 126 -7.53 -10.51 -5.57
CA ALA A 126 -8.62 -10.20 -6.50
C ALA A 126 -8.10 -10.01 -7.95
N GLY A 127 -7.00 -9.27 -8.13
CA GLY A 127 -6.39 -9.06 -9.44
C GLY A 127 -5.86 -10.35 -10.08
N GLU A 128 -5.23 -11.22 -9.31
CA GLU A 128 -4.77 -12.53 -9.80
C GLU A 128 -5.95 -13.40 -10.24
N ALA A 129 -7.02 -13.45 -9.44
CA ALA A 129 -8.22 -14.19 -9.79
C ALA A 129 -8.80 -13.70 -11.13
N LYS A 130 -8.95 -12.38 -11.28
CA LYS A 130 -9.43 -11.76 -12.53
C LYS A 130 -8.55 -12.09 -13.73
N LEU A 131 -7.22 -11.96 -13.60
CA LEU A 131 -6.29 -12.29 -14.68
C LEU A 131 -6.37 -13.76 -15.11
N VAL A 132 -6.51 -14.68 -14.15
CA VAL A 132 -6.65 -16.11 -14.45
C VAL A 132 -8.00 -16.39 -15.12
N ASP A 133 -9.08 -15.76 -14.67
CA ASP A 133 -10.40 -15.93 -15.28
C ASP A 133 -10.41 -15.43 -16.74
N ASP A 134 -9.88 -14.22 -16.99
CA ASP A 134 -9.75 -13.65 -18.33
C ASP A 134 -8.87 -14.56 -19.23
N LEU A 135 -7.75 -15.06 -18.70
CA LEU A 135 -6.86 -15.97 -19.41
C LEU A 135 -7.56 -17.29 -19.78
N LEU A 136 -8.31 -17.88 -18.86
CA LEU A 136 -9.03 -19.13 -19.08
C LEU A 136 -10.20 -18.94 -20.04
N GLU A 137 -10.87 -17.78 -20.01
CA GLU A 137 -11.90 -17.41 -20.99
C GLU A 137 -11.30 -17.35 -22.39
N MET A 138 -10.25 -16.54 -22.60
CA MET A 138 -9.56 -16.45 -23.90
C MET A 138 -9.03 -17.81 -24.37
N ALA A 139 -8.49 -18.63 -23.48
CA ALA A 139 -8.00 -19.97 -23.83
C ALA A 139 -9.13 -20.89 -24.29
N ARG A 140 -10.30 -20.84 -23.64
CA ARG A 140 -11.49 -21.62 -24.05
C ARG A 140 -12.01 -21.18 -25.41
N GLU A 141 -12.14 -19.88 -25.64
CA GLU A 141 -12.63 -19.32 -26.91
C GLU A 141 -11.73 -19.69 -28.09
N ASN A 142 -10.41 -19.70 -27.86
CA ASN A 142 -9.42 -20.01 -28.90
C ASN A 142 -9.06 -21.51 -28.97
N GLY A 143 -9.63 -22.36 -28.11
CA GLY A 143 -9.28 -23.78 -28.03
C GLY A 143 -7.84 -24.05 -27.59
N ASP A 144 -7.21 -23.14 -26.84
CA ASP A 144 -5.84 -23.28 -26.34
C ASP A 144 -5.77 -24.15 -25.08
N ALA A 145 -5.84 -25.47 -25.29
CA ALA A 145 -5.70 -26.45 -24.23
C ALA A 145 -4.36 -26.37 -23.48
N ARG A 146 -3.29 -25.81 -24.08
CA ARG A 146 -1.98 -25.71 -23.41
C ARG A 146 -2.01 -24.69 -22.27
N THR A 147 -2.65 -23.55 -22.50
CA THR A 147 -2.81 -22.51 -21.47
C THR A 147 -3.66 -23.04 -20.31
N ILE A 148 -4.77 -23.73 -20.60
CA ILE A 148 -5.62 -24.37 -19.58
C ILE A 148 -4.80 -25.39 -18.75
N LEU A 149 -4.05 -26.27 -19.43
CA LEU A 149 -3.21 -27.25 -18.75
C LEU A 149 -2.11 -26.60 -17.92
N SER A 150 -1.50 -25.50 -18.39
CA SER A 150 -0.49 -24.76 -17.64
C SER A 150 -1.05 -24.16 -16.34
N VAL A 151 -2.26 -23.60 -16.39
CA VAL A 151 -2.95 -23.09 -15.19
C VAL A 151 -3.25 -24.22 -14.21
N LEU A 152 -3.75 -25.36 -14.69
CA LEU A 152 -4.02 -26.54 -13.86
C LEU A 152 -2.76 -27.09 -13.19
N LYS A 153 -1.66 -27.23 -13.95
CA LYS A 153 -0.35 -27.67 -13.42
C LYS A 153 0.18 -26.77 -12.31
N ASN A 154 0.02 -25.46 -12.46
CA ASN A 154 0.53 -24.50 -11.48
C ASN A 154 -0.34 -24.41 -10.22
N ARG A 155 -1.67 -24.53 -10.35
CA ARG A 155 -2.61 -24.45 -9.21
C ARG A 155 -2.81 -25.77 -8.47
N TYR A 156 -2.70 -26.89 -9.17
CA TYR A 156 -2.92 -28.23 -8.65
C TYR A 156 -1.74 -29.14 -9.02
N PRO A 157 -0.51 -28.79 -8.60
CA PRO A 157 0.69 -29.52 -8.97
C PRO A 157 0.66 -30.98 -8.50
N GLU A 158 -0.03 -31.29 -7.40
CA GLU A 158 -0.20 -32.65 -6.90
C GLU A 158 -1.05 -33.53 -7.82
N SER A 159 -2.03 -32.93 -8.51
CA SER A 159 -2.99 -33.66 -9.34
C SER A 159 -2.59 -33.66 -10.82
N TRP A 160 -1.86 -32.62 -11.26
CA TRP A 160 -1.56 -32.38 -12.68
C TRP A 160 -0.07 -32.21 -12.99
N GLY A 161 0.79 -32.22 -11.97
CA GLY A 161 2.24 -32.15 -12.12
C GLY A 161 2.79 -33.32 -12.94
N GLU A 162 3.98 -33.11 -13.51
CA GLU A 162 4.72 -34.19 -14.16
C GLU A 162 5.16 -35.17 -13.08
N HIS A 163 4.61 -36.38 -13.14
CA HIS A 163 5.13 -37.49 -12.36
C HIS A 163 6.34 -38.02 -13.12
N ASP A 164 7.50 -38.04 -12.44
CA ASP A 164 8.68 -38.77 -12.92
C ASP A 164 8.36 -40.28 -12.83
N ASP A 165 7.57 -40.78 -13.79
CA ASP A 165 7.37 -42.21 -13.99
C ASP A 165 8.66 -42.79 -14.62
N ASP A 166 9.72 -42.89 -13.82
CA ASP A 166 10.98 -43.56 -14.20
C ASP A 166 10.87 -45.09 -14.17
N ASP A 167 9.67 -45.66 -13.95
CA ASP A 167 9.47 -47.11 -13.97
C ASP A 167 8.08 -47.50 -14.48
N ALA A 168 7.90 -47.62 -15.81
CA ALA A 168 7.04 -48.63 -16.41
C ALA A 168 7.21 -48.69 -17.93
N GLY A 169 7.58 -49.87 -18.43
CA GLY A 169 7.74 -50.14 -19.85
C GLY A 169 6.50 -49.82 -20.70
N SER A 170 6.76 -49.27 -21.89
CA SER A 170 5.95 -49.28 -23.11
C SER A 170 4.62 -50.05 -23.03
N GLY A 171 3.58 -49.43 -22.49
CA GLY A 171 2.19 -49.86 -22.64
C GLY A 171 1.49 -48.93 -23.62
N SER A 172 1.33 -49.34 -24.88
CA SER A 172 0.54 -48.61 -25.87
C SER A 172 -0.92 -48.56 -25.45
N VAL A 173 -1.47 -47.36 -25.21
CA VAL A 173 -2.90 -47.15 -24.99
C VAL A 173 -3.55 -46.90 -26.36
N GLU A 174 -4.29 -47.88 -26.88
CA GLU A 174 -5.18 -47.65 -28.02
C GLU A 174 -6.50 -47.03 -27.55
N VAL A 175 -6.75 -45.80 -28.00
CA VAL A 175 -8.02 -45.10 -27.75
C VAL A 175 -8.95 -45.35 -28.93
N TYR A 176 -10.04 -46.08 -28.70
CA TYR A 176 -11.11 -46.26 -29.69
C TYR A 176 -12.12 -45.13 -29.57
N LEU A 177 -12.11 -44.22 -30.55
CA LEU A 177 -13.18 -43.24 -30.72
C LEU A 177 -14.38 -43.93 -31.37
N THR A 178 -15.43 -44.20 -30.59
CA THR A 178 -16.72 -44.61 -31.14
C THR A 178 -17.47 -43.34 -31.56
N SER A 179 -17.59 -43.15 -32.87
CA SER A 179 -18.51 -42.15 -33.43
C SER A 179 -19.93 -42.72 -33.38
N GLU A 180 -20.79 -42.17 -32.54
CA GLU A 180 -22.23 -42.32 -32.71
C GLU A 180 -22.63 -41.56 -33.98
N LYS A 181 -23.25 -42.27 -34.92
CA LYS A 181 -23.77 -41.72 -36.16
C LYS A 181 -25.29 -41.60 -35.99
N ASP A 182 -25.82 -40.43 -36.35
CA ASP A 182 -27.23 -40.02 -36.36
C ASP A 182 -28.22 -41.10 -36.84
#